data_AF-A0A409XBT9-F1
#
_entry.id   AF-A0A409XBT9-F1
#
_cell.length_a   1.000
_cell.length_b   1.000
_cell.length_c   1.000
_cell.angle_alpha   90.00
_cell.angle_beta   90.00
_cell.angle_gamma   90.00
#
_symmetry.space_group_name_H-M   'P 1'
#
loop_
_entity.id
_entity.type
_entity.pdbx_description
1 polymer ?
#
loop_
_entity_poly.entity_id
_entity_poly.type
_entity_poly.pdbx_seq_one_letter_code
_entity_poly.pdbx_strand_id
1 'polypeptide(L)'
;MVTKRYSRPDNVFCTEGTLERVLRCEVLHGERPACTDHYPITTEIELERLEAAEEMRRNYRMVEWDRINARMEEKAREWKWGEQIEREEDLEEAAEWLTMNIKTILEEEVKPTKPLPDEKRWWTKELEELKKEKNRLASKAFKMRAMEGHEVHVRAKMAARRFAREVLVAKRARWEEWLSEASTKDLWTANGYLKSP
;
A
#
# COMPACT_ATOMS: atom_id res chain seq x y z
N MET A 1 -11.63 32.03 -9.22
CA MET A 1 -11.29 31.30 -10.47
C MET A 1 -9.93 30.63 -10.25
N VAL A 2 -9.86 29.30 -10.16
CA VAL A 2 -8.58 28.60 -9.94
C VAL A 2 -7.87 28.48 -11.28
N THR A 3 -6.75 29.18 -11.45
CA THR A 3 -6.04 29.34 -12.73
C THR A 3 -5.34 28.06 -13.20
N LYS A 4 -5.27 27.02 -12.36
CA LYS A 4 -4.55 25.74 -12.59
C LYS A 4 -3.09 25.91 -13.01
N ARG A 5 -2.51 27.09 -12.77
CA ARG A 5 -1.09 27.36 -13.04
C ARG A 5 -0.25 26.81 -11.90
N TYR A 6 0.89 26.22 -12.23
CA TYR A 6 1.84 25.76 -11.23
C TYR A 6 2.52 26.95 -10.55
N SER A 7 2.56 26.90 -9.22
CA SER A 7 3.32 27.80 -8.35
C SER A 7 4.26 26.99 -7.46
N ARG A 8 5.27 27.63 -6.88
CA ARG A 8 6.22 27.01 -5.94
C ARG A 8 6.22 27.75 -4.59
N PRO A 9 5.13 27.65 -3.80
CA PRO A 9 5.06 28.27 -2.48
C PRO A 9 5.87 27.51 -1.43
N ASP A 10 6.03 26.20 -1.62
CA ASP A 10 6.70 25.30 -0.67
C ASP A 10 8.23 25.33 -0.87
N ASN A 11 8.98 25.43 0.22
CA ASN A 11 10.45 25.52 0.22
C ASN A 11 11.06 24.57 1.26
N VAL A 12 12.26 24.07 0.99
CA VAL A 12 13.06 23.28 1.93
C VAL A 12 14.27 24.12 2.34
N PHE A 13 14.41 24.37 3.64
CA PHE A 13 15.54 25.09 4.21
C PHE A 13 16.48 24.12 4.93
N CYS A 14 17.79 24.33 4.82
CA CYS A 14 18.79 23.55 5.53
C CYS A 14 19.94 24.45 6.00
N THR A 15 20.70 23.96 6.97
CA THR A 15 21.96 24.60 7.40
C THR A 15 23.11 24.18 6.49
N GLU A 16 24.20 24.92 6.52
CA GLU A 16 25.40 24.64 5.70
C GLU A 16 25.94 23.21 5.92
N GLY A 17 26.03 22.76 7.19
CA GLY A 17 26.49 21.39 7.50
C GLY A 17 25.53 20.27 7.08
N THR A 18 24.26 20.57 6.80
CA THR A 18 23.33 19.60 6.20
C THR A 18 23.40 19.65 4.68
N LEU A 19 23.62 20.83 4.09
CA LEU A 19 23.72 21.02 2.64
C LEU A 19 24.78 20.12 2.01
N GLU A 20 25.93 19.96 2.66
CA GLU A 20 27.01 19.06 2.21
C GLU A 20 26.59 17.59 2.09
N ARG A 21 25.52 17.20 2.79
CA ARG A 21 24.98 15.83 2.79
C ARG A 21 23.75 15.66 1.90
N VAL A 22 23.24 16.74 1.29
CA VAL A 22 22.07 16.67 0.41
C VAL A 22 22.49 16.09 -0.94
N LEU A 23 22.01 14.88 -1.24
CA LEU A 23 22.25 14.20 -2.52
C LEU A 23 21.29 14.69 -3.60
N ARG A 24 20.02 14.97 -3.24
CA ARG A 24 18.98 15.42 -4.16
C ARG A 24 17.94 16.25 -3.43
N CYS A 25 17.36 17.26 -4.10
CA CYS A 25 16.18 18.00 -3.65
C CYS A 25 15.34 18.39 -4.87
N GLU A 26 14.18 17.77 -5.08
CA GLU A 26 13.38 17.99 -6.29
C GLU A 26 11.87 17.83 -6.07
N VAL A 27 11.08 18.41 -6.98
CA VAL A 27 9.62 18.28 -7.00
C VAL A 27 9.21 17.05 -7.80
N LEU A 28 8.57 16.09 -7.15
CA LEU A 28 8.08 14.88 -7.79
C LEU A 28 6.63 15.06 -8.30
N HIS A 29 6.50 15.61 -9.51
CA HIS A 29 5.20 15.89 -10.13
C HIS A 29 4.32 14.64 -10.35
N GLY A 30 4.95 13.47 -10.53
CA GLY A 30 4.25 12.19 -10.62
C GLY A 30 3.64 11.76 -9.28
N GLU A 31 4.26 12.14 -8.17
CA GLU A 31 4.01 11.55 -6.85
C GLU A 31 3.01 12.31 -6.00
N ARG A 32 2.19 13.18 -6.62
CA ARG A 32 1.15 13.91 -5.90
C ARG A 32 0.30 12.97 -5.02
N PRO A 33 0.25 13.18 -3.70
CA PRO A 33 -0.55 12.36 -2.80
C PRO A 33 -2.05 12.40 -3.13
N ALA A 34 -2.79 11.45 -2.57
CA ALA A 34 -4.26 11.49 -2.64
C ALA A 34 -4.79 12.73 -1.90
N CYS A 35 -5.83 13.34 -2.45
CA CYS A 35 -6.59 14.43 -1.81
C CYS A 35 -5.80 15.71 -1.50
N THR A 36 -4.71 15.98 -2.21
CA THR A 36 -3.97 17.26 -2.14
C THR A 36 -3.78 17.87 -3.53
N ASP A 37 -3.68 19.19 -3.58
CA ASP A 37 -3.31 19.98 -4.75
C ASP A 37 -1.82 20.36 -4.79
N HIS A 38 -1.07 20.09 -3.72
CA HIS A 38 0.39 20.30 -3.65
C HIS A 38 1.18 19.13 -4.23
N TYR A 39 2.39 19.40 -4.72
CA TYR A 39 3.35 18.37 -5.11
C TYR A 39 4.38 18.16 -4.01
N PRO A 40 4.80 16.91 -3.75
CA PRO A 40 5.84 16.67 -2.77
C PRO A 40 7.20 17.18 -3.29
N ILE A 41 7.96 17.79 -2.39
CA ILE A 41 9.39 18.00 -2.54
C ILE A 41 10.07 16.84 -1.83
N THR A 42 10.97 16.14 -2.52
CA THR A 42 11.75 15.03 -1.97
C THR A 42 13.19 15.46 -1.83
N THR A 43 13.71 15.36 -0.60
CA THR A 43 15.12 15.61 -0.28
C THR A 43 15.76 14.31 0.17
N GLU A 44 16.80 13.89 -0.53
CA GLU A 44 17.65 12.76 -0.15
C GLU A 44 18.88 13.30 0.56
N ILE A 45 19.13 12.82 1.78
CA ILE A 45 20.24 13.24 2.63
C ILE A 45 21.04 11.99 2.99
N GLU A 46 22.35 12.05 2.80
CA GLU A 46 23.27 11.00 3.20
C GLU A 46 23.45 11.02 4.72
N LEU A 47 23.02 9.95 5.39
CA LEU A 47 23.15 9.76 6.83
C LEU A 47 23.66 8.36 7.13
N GLU A 48 24.61 8.27 8.05
CA GLU A 48 25.07 6.99 8.59
C GLU A 48 24.10 6.57 9.70
N ARG A 49 23.45 5.42 9.53
CA ARG A 49 22.51 4.85 10.52
C ARG A 49 23.09 3.55 11.07
N LEU A 50 23.18 3.45 12.40
CA LEU A 50 23.34 2.17 13.08
C LEU A 50 22.00 1.42 13.00
N GLU A 51 21.95 0.32 12.24
CA GLU A 51 20.76 -0.52 12.16
C GLU A 51 20.55 -1.27 13.48
N ALA A 52 19.35 -1.16 14.05
CA ALA A 52 18.93 -2.04 15.13
C ALA A 52 18.52 -3.40 14.56
N ALA A 53 18.86 -4.48 15.25
CA ALA A 53 18.37 -5.81 14.90
C ALA A 53 16.86 -5.88 15.19
N GLU A 54 16.04 -5.97 14.15
CA GLU A 54 14.59 -6.14 14.25
C GLU A 54 14.17 -7.53 13.78
N GLU A 55 13.18 -8.11 14.45
CA GLU A 55 12.65 -9.43 14.10
C GLU A 55 11.85 -9.39 12.79
N MET A 56 12.14 -10.33 11.89
CA MET A 56 11.41 -10.48 10.63
C MET A 56 9.96 -10.92 10.88
N ARG A 57 8.99 -10.30 10.19
CA ARG A 57 7.56 -10.66 10.28
C ARG A 57 6.98 -10.88 8.89
N ARG A 58 6.04 -11.84 8.75
CA ARG A 58 5.33 -12.07 7.48
C ARG A 58 4.29 -10.96 7.26
N ASN A 59 4.34 -10.28 6.11
CA ASN A 59 3.40 -9.21 5.75
C ASN A 59 2.37 -9.70 4.72
N TYR A 60 1.24 -10.20 5.22
CA TYR A 60 0.14 -10.73 4.41
C TYR A 60 -0.57 -9.68 3.54
N ARG A 61 -0.38 -8.37 3.80
CA ARG A 61 -1.05 -7.30 3.03
C ARG A 61 -0.36 -6.98 1.71
N MET A 62 0.92 -7.33 1.60
CA MET A 62 1.72 -7.11 0.39
C MET A 62 1.81 -8.36 -0.49
N VAL A 63 1.01 -9.38 -0.16
CA VAL A 63 0.97 -10.67 -0.85
C VAL A 63 0.16 -10.56 -2.14
N GLU A 64 0.60 -11.28 -3.17
CA GLU A 64 -0.19 -11.51 -4.39
C GLU A 64 -1.23 -12.60 -4.16
N TRP A 65 -2.39 -12.22 -3.63
CA TRP A 65 -3.46 -13.18 -3.37
C TRP A 65 -3.91 -13.93 -4.62
N ASP A 66 -3.93 -13.28 -5.79
CA ASP A 66 -4.26 -13.93 -7.06
C ASP A 66 -3.28 -15.07 -7.41
N ARG A 67 -1.99 -14.89 -7.09
CA ARG A 67 -0.98 -15.93 -7.31
C ARG A 67 -1.18 -17.10 -6.34
N ILE A 68 -1.47 -16.80 -5.08
CA ILE A 68 -1.78 -17.82 -4.07
C ILE A 68 -3.02 -18.61 -4.46
N ASN A 69 -4.09 -17.92 -4.87
CA ASN A 69 -5.33 -18.54 -5.32
C ASN A 69 -5.10 -19.43 -6.53
N ALA A 70 -4.35 -18.97 -7.54
CA ALA A 70 -4.02 -19.79 -8.70
C ALA A 70 -3.23 -21.06 -8.33
N ARG A 71 -2.25 -20.96 -7.41
CA ARG A 71 -1.50 -22.14 -6.92
C ARG A 71 -2.38 -23.08 -6.11
N MET A 72 -3.29 -22.55 -5.29
CA MET A 72 -4.25 -23.35 -4.54
C MET A 72 -5.22 -24.07 -5.47
N GLU A 73 -5.71 -23.41 -6.53
CA GLU A 73 -6.57 -24.03 -7.54
C GLU A 73 -5.86 -25.15 -8.30
N GLU A 74 -4.58 -24.96 -8.64
CA GLU A 74 -3.75 -25.99 -9.25
C GLU A 74 -3.59 -27.20 -8.31
N LYS A 75 -3.21 -26.95 -7.05
CA LYS A 75 -3.06 -28.00 -6.03
C LYS A 75 -4.36 -28.72 -5.74
N ALA A 76 -5.48 -28.00 -5.70
CA ALA A 76 -6.79 -28.58 -5.50
C ALA A 76 -7.07 -29.65 -6.56
N ARG A 77 -6.71 -29.47 -7.84
CA ARG A 77 -6.97 -30.49 -8.87
C ARG A 77 -6.31 -31.84 -8.60
N GLU A 78 -5.28 -31.89 -7.76
CA GLU A 78 -4.62 -33.15 -7.35
C GLU A 78 -5.42 -33.93 -6.29
N TRP A 79 -6.39 -33.29 -5.63
CA TRP A 79 -7.21 -33.92 -4.60
C TRP A 79 -8.47 -34.59 -5.17
N LYS A 80 -8.93 -35.64 -4.49
CA LYS A 80 -10.08 -36.48 -4.81
C LYS A 80 -11.43 -35.79 -4.52
N TRP A 81 -11.66 -34.62 -5.14
CA TRP A 81 -12.91 -33.89 -4.97
C TRP A 81 -14.12 -34.65 -5.53
N GLY A 82 -15.23 -34.62 -4.79
CA GLY A 82 -16.49 -35.23 -5.22
C GLY A 82 -16.73 -36.64 -4.70
N GLU A 83 -15.78 -37.24 -4.00
CA GLU A 83 -16.06 -38.39 -3.13
C GLU A 83 -16.96 -37.93 -1.98
N GLN A 84 -18.01 -38.71 -1.70
CA GLN A 84 -18.93 -38.41 -0.61
C GLN A 84 -18.19 -38.64 0.71
N ILE A 85 -18.18 -37.63 1.59
CA ILE A 85 -17.63 -37.78 2.94
C ILE A 85 -18.64 -38.63 3.73
N GLU A 86 -18.29 -39.89 3.98
CA GLU A 86 -19.15 -40.84 4.66
C GLU A 86 -18.76 -41.03 6.13
N ARG A 87 -17.50 -40.82 6.48
CA ARG A 87 -16.97 -40.99 7.83
C ARG A 87 -16.22 -39.75 8.32
N GLU A 88 -16.08 -39.68 9.64
CA GLU A 88 -15.31 -38.64 10.32
C GLU A 88 -13.85 -38.62 9.83
N GLU A 89 -13.24 -39.78 9.62
CA GLU A 89 -11.86 -39.87 9.14
C GLU A 89 -11.69 -39.26 7.73
N ASP A 90 -12.71 -39.38 6.87
CA ASP A 90 -12.67 -38.83 5.51
C ASP A 90 -12.73 -37.29 5.53
N LEU A 91 -13.46 -36.72 6.50
CA LEU A 91 -13.50 -35.27 6.73
C LEU A 91 -12.16 -34.76 7.26
N GLU A 92 -11.58 -35.48 8.22
CA GLU A 92 -10.33 -35.10 8.87
C GLU A 92 -9.17 -35.15 7.87
N GLU A 93 -9.11 -36.18 7.03
CA GLU A 93 -8.14 -36.29 5.92
C GLU A 93 -8.23 -35.10 4.96
N ALA A 94 -9.45 -34.70 4.57
CA ALA A 94 -9.67 -33.55 3.70
C ALA A 94 -9.27 -32.22 4.35
N ALA A 95 -9.59 -32.05 5.64
CA ALA A 95 -9.23 -30.85 6.40
C ALA A 95 -7.72 -30.73 6.61
N GLU A 96 -7.04 -31.84 6.92
CA GLU A 96 -5.59 -31.91 7.03
C GLU A 96 -4.92 -31.59 5.71
N TRP A 97 -5.37 -32.21 4.62
CA TRP A 97 -4.84 -31.95 3.29
C TRP A 97 -4.97 -30.46 2.92
N LEU A 98 -6.16 -29.87 3.11
CA LEU A 98 -6.41 -28.48 2.80
C LEU A 98 -5.54 -27.54 3.66
N THR A 99 -5.50 -27.79 4.97
CA THR A 99 -4.72 -27.00 5.92
C THR A 99 -3.23 -27.05 5.60
N MET A 100 -2.71 -28.24 5.29
CA MET A 100 -1.30 -28.43 4.97
C MET A 100 -0.93 -27.70 3.68
N ASN A 101 -1.72 -27.85 2.61
CA ASN A 101 -1.43 -27.19 1.33
C ASN A 101 -1.54 -25.67 1.42
N ILE A 102 -2.54 -25.14 2.13
CA ILE A 102 -2.66 -23.70 2.39
C ILE A 102 -1.43 -23.19 3.14
N LYS A 103 -1.03 -23.88 4.22
CA LYS A 103 0.17 -23.51 4.98
C LYS A 103 1.39 -23.50 4.08
N THR A 104 1.68 -24.59 3.37
CA THR A 104 2.85 -24.68 2.48
C THR A 104 2.89 -23.56 1.45
N ILE A 105 1.78 -23.27 0.77
CA ILE A 105 1.72 -22.20 -0.22
C ILE A 105 1.93 -20.83 0.44
N LEU A 106 1.33 -20.58 1.61
CA LEU A 106 1.57 -19.34 2.36
C LEU A 106 3.04 -19.20 2.77
N GLU A 107 3.71 -20.28 3.20
CA GLU A 107 5.12 -20.21 3.59
C GLU A 107 6.06 -19.92 2.42
N GLU A 108 5.74 -20.42 1.24
CA GLU A 108 6.52 -20.19 0.03
C GLU A 108 6.28 -18.80 -0.57
N GLU A 109 5.04 -18.31 -0.53
CA GLU A 109 4.63 -17.08 -1.21
C GLU A 109 4.70 -15.84 -0.31
N VAL A 110 4.49 -15.98 1.01
CA VAL A 110 4.53 -14.86 1.95
C VAL A 110 5.93 -14.69 2.52
N LYS A 111 6.75 -13.94 1.79
CA LYS A 111 8.12 -13.62 2.24
C LYS A 111 8.10 -12.83 3.55
N PRO A 112 8.99 -13.15 4.51
CA PRO A 112 9.21 -12.30 5.67
C PRO A 112 9.71 -10.93 5.22
N THR A 113 9.18 -9.88 5.82
CA THR A 113 9.57 -8.49 5.60
C THR A 113 10.02 -7.86 6.91
N LYS A 114 10.99 -6.95 6.85
CA LYS A 114 11.31 -6.08 7.99
C LYS A 114 10.13 -5.12 8.17
N PRO A 115 9.38 -5.17 9.28
CA PRO A 115 8.28 -4.23 9.49
C PRO A 115 8.88 -2.84 9.68
N LEU A 116 8.63 -1.88 8.78
CA LEU A 116 9.03 -0.50 9.06
C LEU A 116 8.07 0.08 10.11
N PRO A 117 8.56 0.77 11.16
CA PRO A 117 7.70 1.40 12.18
C PRO A 117 6.61 2.31 11.59
N ASP A 118 6.89 2.90 10.43
CA ASP A 118 6.01 3.83 9.71
C ASP A 118 5.18 3.16 8.60
N GLU A 119 5.14 1.81 8.53
CA GLU A 119 4.27 1.14 7.56
C GLU A 119 2.80 1.47 7.85
N LYS A 120 2.18 2.09 6.85
CA LYS A 120 0.74 2.37 6.86
C LYS A 120 -0.02 1.04 6.93
N ARG A 121 -0.63 0.77 8.09
CA ARG A 121 -1.42 -0.46 8.33
C ARG A 121 -2.61 -0.64 7.38
N TRP A 122 -3.04 0.40 6.68
CA TRP A 122 -4.11 0.35 5.69
C TRP A 122 -3.58 0.20 4.25
N TRP A 123 -2.26 0.13 4.05
CA TRP A 123 -1.64 -0.02 2.74
C TRP A 123 -1.65 -1.48 2.29
N THR A 124 -1.99 -1.70 1.03
CA THR A 124 -2.06 -3.03 0.40
C THR A 124 -1.35 -3.04 -0.94
N LYS A 125 -1.10 -4.22 -1.50
CA LYS A 125 -0.50 -4.37 -2.82
C LYS A 125 -1.32 -3.69 -3.92
N GLU A 126 -2.64 -3.79 -3.87
CA GLU A 126 -3.52 -3.17 -4.86
C GLU A 126 -3.39 -1.64 -4.84
N LEU A 127 -3.27 -1.04 -3.65
CA LEU A 127 -2.99 0.39 -3.51
C LEU A 127 -1.62 0.78 -4.05
N GLU A 128 -0.60 -0.06 -3.88
CA GLU A 128 0.74 0.15 -4.45
C GLU A 128 0.67 0.16 -5.99
N GLU A 129 -0.04 -0.77 -6.61
CA GLU A 129 -0.20 -0.81 -8.07
C GLU A 129 -1.02 0.38 -8.60
N LEU A 130 -2.09 0.77 -7.90
CA LEU A 130 -2.83 1.99 -8.23
C LEU A 130 -1.97 3.25 -8.10
N LYS A 131 -1.10 3.32 -7.07
CA LYS A 131 -0.15 4.42 -6.88
C LYS A 131 0.85 4.47 -8.04
N LYS A 132 1.45 3.35 -8.43
CA LYS A 132 2.39 3.26 -9.56
C LYS A 132 1.75 3.73 -10.85
N GLU A 133 0.56 3.25 -11.18
CA GLU A 133 -0.12 3.65 -12.41
C GLU A 133 -0.49 5.14 -12.41
N LYS A 134 -1.02 5.64 -11.28
CA LYS A 134 -1.26 7.08 -11.11
C LYS A 134 0.03 7.87 -11.29
N ASN A 135 1.13 7.47 -10.64
CA ASN A 135 2.41 8.17 -10.72
C ASN A 135 2.93 8.23 -12.16
N ARG A 136 2.87 7.11 -12.87
CA ARG A 136 3.27 7.00 -14.29
C ARG A 136 2.47 7.95 -15.17
N LEU A 137 1.13 7.94 -15.05
CA LEU A 137 0.26 8.81 -15.84
C LEU A 137 0.42 10.29 -15.49
N ALA A 138 0.57 10.61 -14.20
CA ALA A 138 0.80 11.98 -13.73
C ALA A 138 2.12 12.55 -14.26
N SER A 139 3.21 11.78 -14.22
CA SER A 139 4.49 12.17 -14.82
C SER A 139 4.37 12.43 -16.33
N LYS A 140 3.65 11.57 -17.07
CA LYS A 140 3.40 11.78 -18.50
C LYS A 140 2.55 13.02 -18.76
N ALA A 141 1.49 13.24 -17.98
CA ALA A 141 0.63 14.42 -18.08
C ALA A 141 1.44 15.71 -17.81
N PHE A 142 2.33 15.72 -16.82
CA PHE A 142 3.20 16.86 -16.56
C PHE A 142 4.17 17.15 -17.73
N LYS A 143 4.75 16.11 -18.35
CA LYS A 143 5.58 16.27 -19.57
C LYS A 143 4.77 16.86 -20.73
N MET A 144 3.53 16.43 -20.91
CA MET A 144 2.62 16.90 -21.97
C MET A 144 1.78 18.12 -21.57
N ARG A 145 2.15 18.85 -20.51
CA ARG A 145 1.34 19.97 -19.98
C ARG A 145 1.07 21.09 -20.98
N ALA A 146 1.92 21.26 -21.99
CA ALA A 146 1.74 22.25 -23.06
C ALA A 146 0.69 21.81 -24.10
N MET A 147 0.32 20.52 -24.14
CA MET A 147 -0.65 19.95 -25.07
C MET A 147 -1.98 19.72 -24.37
N GLU A 148 -2.82 20.74 -24.26
CA GLU A 148 -4.05 20.71 -23.45
C GLU A 148 -5.05 19.62 -23.89
N GLY A 149 -5.10 19.28 -25.17
CA GLY A 149 -5.99 18.25 -25.73
C GLY A 149 -5.51 16.80 -25.60
N HIS A 150 -4.33 16.55 -25.03
CA HIS A 150 -3.77 15.20 -24.99
C HIS A 150 -4.54 14.30 -24.00
N GLU A 151 -4.97 13.12 -24.44
CA GLU A 151 -5.81 12.19 -23.67
C GLU A 151 -5.22 11.77 -22.31
N VAL A 152 -3.88 11.78 -22.20
CA VAL A 152 -3.14 11.49 -20.97
C VAL A 152 -3.62 12.32 -19.78
N HIS A 153 -4.06 13.56 -19.99
CA HIS A 153 -4.55 14.43 -18.92
C HIS A 153 -5.83 13.88 -18.29
N VAL A 154 -6.73 13.38 -19.14
CA VAL A 154 -7.98 12.73 -18.73
C VAL A 154 -7.67 11.42 -18.01
N ARG A 155 -6.79 10.59 -18.57
CA ARG A 155 -6.38 9.31 -17.96
C ARG A 155 -5.71 9.53 -16.60
N ALA A 156 -4.80 10.48 -16.48
CA ALA A 156 -4.14 10.82 -15.22
C ALA A 156 -5.14 11.31 -14.16
N LYS A 157 -6.14 12.11 -14.55
CA LYS A 157 -7.21 12.56 -13.66
C LYS A 157 -8.09 11.40 -13.16
N MET A 158 -8.43 10.45 -14.05
CA MET A 158 -9.19 9.26 -13.68
C MET A 158 -8.39 8.35 -12.72
N ALA A 159 -7.12 8.10 -13.02
CA ALA A 159 -6.24 7.31 -12.15
C ALA A 159 -6.08 7.95 -10.76
N ALA A 160 -5.88 9.28 -10.69
CA ALA A 160 -5.80 10.01 -9.42
C ALA A 160 -7.08 9.90 -8.60
N ARG A 161 -8.26 10.01 -9.24
CA ARG A 161 -9.56 9.84 -8.57
C ARG A 161 -9.78 8.42 -8.05
N ARG A 162 -9.45 7.42 -8.88
CA ARG A 162 -9.53 6.00 -8.49
C ARG A 162 -8.64 5.74 -7.28
N PHE A 163 -7.36 6.10 -7.37
CA PHE A 163 -6.42 5.94 -6.26
C PHE A 163 -6.89 6.64 -4.99
N ALA A 164 -7.34 7.90 -5.07
CA ALA A 164 -7.81 8.63 -3.91
C ALA A 164 -9.03 7.96 -3.24
N ARG A 165 -9.98 7.46 -4.03
CA ARG A 165 -11.14 6.73 -3.52
C ARG A 165 -10.71 5.44 -2.81
N GLU A 166 -9.88 4.61 -3.44
CA GLU A 166 -9.46 3.35 -2.83
C GLU A 166 -8.63 3.58 -1.55
N VAL A 167 -7.82 4.64 -1.50
CA VAL A 167 -7.12 5.04 -0.27
C VAL A 167 -8.10 5.38 0.86
N LEU A 168 -9.19 6.12 0.57
CA LEU A 168 -10.20 6.45 1.57
C LEU A 168 -10.97 5.20 2.04
N VAL A 169 -11.28 4.28 1.12
CA VAL A 169 -11.92 3.00 1.43
C VAL A 169 -11.02 2.17 2.35
N ALA A 170 -9.74 1.99 2.00
CA ALA A 170 -8.81 1.19 2.78
C ALA A 170 -8.57 1.79 4.18
N LYS A 171 -8.45 3.12 4.28
CA LYS A 171 -8.35 3.81 5.58
C LYS A 171 -9.58 3.57 6.45
N ARG A 172 -10.79 3.68 5.87
CA ARG A 172 -12.04 3.44 6.57
C ARG A 172 -12.16 1.99 7.03
N ALA A 173 -11.94 1.04 6.13
CA ALA A 173 -12.01 -0.39 6.44
C ALA A 173 -11.05 -0.74 7.58
N ARG A 174 -9.81 -0.23 7.55
CA ARG A 174 -8.84 -0.48 8.62
C ARG A 174 -9.26 0.18 9.95
N TRP A 175 -9.87 1.34 9.90
CA TRP A 175 -10.39 2.02 11.09
C TRP A 175 -11.54 1.22 11.73
N GLU A 176 -12.47 0.73 10.91
CA GLU A 176 -13.61 -0.09 11.34
C GLU A 176 -13.16 -1.44 11.91
N GLU A 177 -12.23 -2.13 11.24
CA GLU A 177 -11.60 -3.38 11.72
C GLU A 177 -10.95 -3.16 13.10
N TRP A 178 -10.12 -2.11 13.22
CA TRP A 178 -9.47 -1.81 14.49
C TRP A 178 -10.47 -1.50 15.60
N LEU A 179 -11.55 -0.76 15.31
CA LEU A 179 -12.61 -0.51 16.29
C LEU A 179 -13.37 -1.78 16.69
N SER A 180 -13.54 -2.74 15.78
CA SER A 180 -14.23 -4.00 16.08
C SER A 180 -13.44 -4.91 17.04
N GLU A 181 -12.11 -4.77 17.04
CA GLU A 181 -11.18 -5.51 17.92
C GLU A 181 -10.72 -4.67 19.12
N ALA A 182 -11.19 -3.42 19.23
CA ALA A 182 -10.69 -2.44 20.19
C ALA A 182 -11.05 -2.81 21.63
N SER A 183 -10.04 -2.82 22.50
CA SER A 183 -10.25 -2.91 23.94
C SER A 183 -10.77 -1.57 24.51
N THR A 184 -11.22 -1.56 25.76
CA THR A 184 -11.62 -0.33 26.46
C THR A 184 -10.53 0.75 26.43
N LYS A 185 -9.25 0.36 26.46
CA LYS A 185 -8.11 1.29 26.36
C LYS A 185 -8.01 1.91 24.96
N ASP A 186 -8.25 1.12 23.92
CA ASP A 186 -8.21 1.56 22.53
C ASP A 186 -9.34 2.55 22.21
N LEU A 187 -10.51 2.40 22.83
CA LEU A 187 -11.62 3.34 22.69
C LEU A 187 -11.28 4.75 23.22
N TRP A 188 -10.47 4.85 24.29
CA TRP A 188 -9.98 6.15 24.77
C TRP A 188 -8.98 6.78 23.81
N THR A 189 -8.12 5.98 23.19
CA THR A 189 -7.21 6.44 22.13
C THR A 189 -8.00 6.89 20.89
N ALA A 190 -9.03 6.15 20.49
CA ALA A 190 -9.91 6.50 19.38
C ALA A 190 -10.61 7.85 19.60
N ASN A 191 -11.16 8.04 20.80
CA ASN A 191 -11.80 9.30 21.19
C ASN A 191 -10.81 10.47 21.17
N GLY A 192 -9.53 10.22 21.50
CA GLY A 192 -8.46 11.20 21.37
C GLY A 192 -8.28 11.68 19.92
N TYR A 193 -8.26 10.76 18.96
CA TYR A 193 -8.15 11.10 17.53
C TYR A 193 -9.37 11.87 16.99
N LEU A 194 -10.57 11.60 17.52
CA LEU A 194 -11.78 12.30 17.10
C LEU A 194 -11.90 13.73 17.65
N LYS A 195 -11.30 14.01 18.82
CA LYS A 195 -11.33 15.34 19.45
C LYS A 195 -10.30 16.31 18.87
N SER A 196 -9.26 15.81 18.22
CA SER A 196 -8.20 16.59 17.57
C SER A 196 -7.96 16.08 16.14
N PRO A 197 -8.89 16.38 15.20
CA PRO A 197 -8.87 15.85 13.83
C PRO A 197 -7.69 16.36 12.98
#